data_AF-A0A8S4QTM1-F1
#
_entry.id   AF-A0A8S4QTM1-F1
#
_cell.length_a   1.000
_cell.length_b   1.000
_cell.length_c   1.000
_cell.angle_alpha   90.00
_cell.angle_beta   90.00
_cell.angle_gamma   90.00
#
_symmetry.space_group_name_H-M   'P 1'
#
loop_
_entity.id
_entity.type
_entity.pdbx_description
1 polymer ?
#
loop_
_entity_poly.entity_id
_entity_poly.type
_entity_poly.pdbx_seq_one_letter_code
_entity_poly.pdbx_strand_id
1 'polypeptide(L)'
;MECDSVHSAIECKLKGKEIFLPQQYMAISKIARSDPMPYEARYLDYNFFTDFSKELIYKSIRPGKKTGDPVVTDIRMLEYRPNGTIWYKVGFDNELQPLPHRPTPINNIKQINSLQKLYAARIPITKRKYQDLQDLKSVLPPSCHSFYDDLPHSNR
;
A
#
# COMPACT_ATOMS: atom_id res chain seq x y z
N MET A 1 -9.21 -5.33 -18.19
CA MET A 1 -8.45 -5.02 -16.96
C MET A 1 -7.65 -3.75 -17.21
N GLU A 2 -8.14 -2.61 -16.72
CA GLU A 2 -7.42 -1.33 -16.88
C GLU A 2 -6.22 -1.23 -15.94
N CYS A 3 -6.26 -1.86 -14.76
CA CYS A 3 -5.14 -1.90 -13.81
C CYS A 3 -3.88 -2.60 -14.37
N ASP A 4 -4.05 -3.69 -15.13
CA ASP A 4 -2.91 -4.37 -15.76
C ASP A 4 -2.21 -3.49 -16.80
N SER A 5 -2.93 -2.56 -17.44
CA SER A 5 -2.35 -1.69 -18.46
C SER A 5 -1.33 -0.69 -17.88
N VAL A 6 -1.53 -0.21 -16.66
CA VAL A 6 -0.61 0.75 -16.00
C VAL A 6 0.68 0.04 -15.61
N HIS A 7 0.57 -1.13 -14.97
CA HIS A 7 1.71 -1.92 -14.55
C HIS A 7 2.58 -2.32 -15.76
N SER A 8 1.96 -2.87 -16.81
CA SER A 8 2.68 -3.22 -18.05
C SER A 8 3.35 -2.03 -18.71
N ALA A 9 2.70 -0.85 -18.75
CA ALA A 9 3.30 0.35 -19.34
C ALA A 9 4.54 0.81 -18.58
N ILE A 10 4.48 0.81 -17.24
CA ILE A 10 5.60 1.19 -16.38
C ILE A 10 6.76 0.19 -16.54
N GLU A 11 6.50 -1.12 -16.49
CA GLU A 11 7.52 -2.14 -16.66
C GLU A 11 8.24 -2.03 -18.01
N CYS A 12 7.48 -1.88 -19.11
CA CYS A 12 8.04 -1.68 -20.44
C CYS A 12 8.96 -0.46 -20.52
N LYS A 13 8.67 0.60 -19.75
CA LYS A 13 9.49 1.83 -19.72
C LYS A 13 10.64 1.79 -18.72
N LEU A 14 10.63 0.87 -17.76
CA LEU A 14 11.71 0.63 -16.81
C LEU A 14 12.78 -0.32 -17.39
N LYS A 15 12.39 -1.25 -18.27
CA LYS A 15 13.32 -2.20 -18.90
C LYS A 15 14.50 -1.50 -19.57
N GLY A 16 15.71 -1.94 -19.25
CA GLY A 16 16.96 -1.42 -19.84
C GLY A 16 17.38 -0.03 -19.35
N LYS A 17 16.73 0.52 -18.32
CA LYS A 17 17.15 1.79 -17.71
C LYS A 17 17.91 1.53 -16.42
N GLU A 18 18.99 2.27 -16.24
CA GLU A 18 19.71 2.34 -14.98
C GLU A 18 18.95 3.24 -14.01
N ILE A 19 18.82 2.78 -12.77
CA ILE A 19 18.10 3.50 -11.73
C ILE A 19 18.96 3.54 -10.47
N PHE A 20 19.35 4.75 -10.12
CA PHE A 20 20.25 5.07 -9.02
C PHE A 20 19.53 5.71 -7.84
N LEU A 21 18.36 6.31 -8.04
CA LEU A 21 17.60 6.96 -6.97
C LEU A 21 16.11 6.58 -7.02
N PRO A 22 15.44 6.43 -5.87
CA PRO A 22 13.99 6.18 -5.81
C PRO A 22 13.15 7.21 -6.59
N GLN A 23 13.57 8.47 -6.62
CA GLN A 23 12.88 9.54 -7.35
C GLN A 23 12.83 9.29 -8.86
N GLN A 24 13.82 8.58 -9.42
CA GLN A 24 13.84 8.25 -10.84
C GLN A 24 12.74 7.24 -11.20
N TYR A 25 12.40 6.30 -10.30
CA TYR A 25 11.23 5.43 -10.49
C TYR A 25 9.95 6.24 -10.64
N MET A 26 9.78 7.30 -9.83
CA MET A 26 8.61 8.17 -9.93
C MET A 26 8.59 8.92 -11.27
N ALA A 27 9.72 9.50 -11.68
CA ALA A 27 9.83 10.22 -12.95
C ALA A 27 9.51 9.30 -14.14
N ILE A 28 10.07 8.08 -14.16
CA ILE A 28 9.82 7.09 -15.21
C ILE A 28 8.34 6.65 -15.20
N SER A 29 7.77 6.45 -14.02
CA SER A 29 6.36 6.06 -13.88
C SER A 29 5.41 7.13 -14.43
N LYS A 30 5.69 8.42 -14.20
CA LYS A 30 4.87 9.52 -14.77
C LYS A 30 4.85 9.50 -16.29
N ILE A 31 6.01 9.31 -16.91
CA ILE A 31 6.16 9.30 -18.37
C ILE A 31 5.80 7.95 -19.02
N ALA A 32 5.38 6.96 -18.22
CA ALA A 32 5.17 5.61 -18.73
C ALA A 32 4.01 5.53 -19.73
N ARG A 33 3.02 6.42 -19.59
CA ARG A 33 1.95 6.65 -20.56
C ARG A 33 2.13 8.03 -21.18
N SER A 34 2.16 8.08 -22.51
CA SER A 34 2.29 9.36 -23.25
C SER A 34 0.95 9.84 -23.82
N ASP A 35 0.02 8.92 -24.10
CA ASP A 35 -1.31 9.19 -24.67
C ASP A 35 -2.38 8.45 -23.86
N PRO A 36 -3.53 9.06 -23.49
CA PRO A 36 -3.91 10.47 -23.71
C PRO A 36 -3.20 11.48 -22.80
N MET A 37 -2.67 11.05 -21.66
CA MET A 37 -1.91 11.92 -20.75
C MET A 37 -0.96 11.12 -19.84
N PRO A 38 0.13 11.73 -19.34
CA PRO A 38 0.99 11.14 -18.32
C PRO A 38 0.24 10.64 -17.08
N TYR A 39 0.86 9.72 -16.35
CA TYR A 39 0.32 9.29 -15.06
C TYR A 39 0.61 10.32 -13.97
N GLU A 40 -0.33 10.47 -13.04
CA GLU A 40 -0.08 11.18 -11.79
C GLU A 40 0.62 10.22 -10.81
N ALA A 41 1.86 10.54 -10.44
CA ALA A 41 2.59 9.81 -9.41
C ALA A 41 2.90 10.74 -8.22
N ARG A 42 2.56 10.26 -7.02
CA ARG A 42 2.83 10.94 -5.75
C ARG A 42 3.83 10.13 -4.95
N TYR A 43 4.87 10.78 -4.46
CA TYR A 43 5.83 10.14 -3.57
C TYR A 43 5.21 10.05 -2.17
N LEU A 44 5.18 8.84 -1.61
CA LEU A 44 4.61 8.62 -0.28
C LEU A 44 5.71 8.75 0.77
N ASP A 45 5.40 9.48 1.83
CA ASP A 45 6.26 9.66 2.99
C ASP A 45 5.66 8.99 4.24
N TYR A 46 6.42 8.92 5.34
CA TYR A 46 5.96 8.34 6.60
C TYR A 46 4.66 9.01 7.12
N ASN A 47 4.44 10.27 6.76
CA ASN A 47 3.24 11.06 7.07
C ASN A 47 1.96 10.56 6.37
N PHE A 48 2.06 9.75 5.31
CA PHE A 48 0.90 9.22 4.61
C PHE A 48 0.19 8.14 5.42
N PHE A 49 0.95 7.31 6.13
CA PHE A 49 0.44 6.12 6.81
C PHE A 49 -0.28 6.48 8.11
N THR A 50 -1.52 6.03 8.24
CA THR A 50 -2.38 6.26 9.40
C THR A 50 -2.60 4.94 10.13
N ASP A 51 -2.56 4.95 11.46
CA ASP A 51 -2.77 3.75 12.26
C ASP A 51 -4.25 3.42 12.37
N PHE A 52 -4.65 2.31 11.74
CA PHE A 52 -6.00 1.77 11.83
C PHE A 52 -6.11 0.62 12.82
N SER A 53 -5.08 0.27 13.59
CA SER A 53 -5.10 -0.92 14.46
C SER A 53 -6.21 -0.90 15.52
N LYS A 54 -6.64 0.29 15.96
CA LYS A 54 -7.64 0.48 17.01
C LYS A 54 -9.01 0.93 16.49
N GLU A 55 -9.07 1.53 15.31
CA GLU A 55 -10.21 2.31 14.82
C GLU A 55 -10.83 1.63 13.58
N LEU A 56 -11.19 0.34 13.72
CA LEU A 56 -11.83 -0.47 12.67
C LEU A 56 -13.29 -0.75 13.00
N ILE A 57 -14.17 -0.60 12.00
CA ILE A 57 -15.57 -1.07 12.07
C ILE A 57 -15.61 -2.59 12.17
N TYR A 58 -14.85 -3.27 11.31
CA TYR A 58 -14.73 -4.72 11.25
C TYR A 58 -13.27 -5.14 11.42
N LYS A 59 -13.01 -6.07 12.34
CA LYS A 59 -11.67 -6.65 12.55
C LYS A 59 -11.26 -7.62 11.44
N SER A 60 -12.24 -8.19 10.73
CA SER A 60 -12.00 -9.15 9.65
C SER A 60 -13.18 -9.13 8.68
N ILE A 61 -12.89 -9.35 7.40
CA ILE A 61 -13.88 -9.59 6.34
C ILE A 61 -14.12 -11.09 6.11
N ARG A 62 -13.50 -11.99 6.87
CA ARG A 62 -13.67 -13.44 6.72
C ARG A 62 -15.09 -13.85 7.13
N PRO A 63 -15.88 -14.50 6.26
CA PRO A 63 -17.23 -14.92 6.61
C PRO A 63 -17.23 -16.08 7.63
N GLY A 64 -16.38 -17.08 7.40
CA GLY A 64 -16.29 -18.26 8.23
C GLY A 64 -15.54 -18.08 9.55
N LYS A 65 -15.90 -18.88 10.56
CA LYS A 65 -15.20 -18.93 11.86
C LYS A 65 -14.45 -20.24 12.08
N LYS A 66 -14.96 -21.35 11.54
CA LYS A 66 -14.41 -22.70 11.70
C LYS A 66 -13.65 -23.17 10.47
N THR A 67 -12.86 -24.22 10.65
CA THR A 67 -12.24 -24.95 9.53
C THR A 67 -13.34 -25.57 8.67
N GLY A 68 -13.30 -25.32 7.36
CA GLY A 68 -14.35 -25.73 6.41
C GLY A 68 -15.39 -24.65 6.10
N ASP A 69 -15.45 -23.56 6.88
CA ASP A 69 -16.30 -22.41 6.54
C ASP A 69 -15.66 -21.56 5.43
N PRO A 70 -16.47 -20.78 4.67
CA PRO A 70 -15.97 -19.89 3.62
C PRO A 70 -14.91 -18.91 4.12
N VAL A 71 -13.82 -18.80 3.39
CA VAL A 71 -12.70 -17.90 3.67
C VAL A 71 -12.78 -16.64 2.80
N VAL A 72 -11.85 -15.70 3.01
CA VAL A 72 -11.83 -14.41 2.29
C VAL A 72 -11.75 -14.61 0.77
N THR A 73 -11.07 -15.65 0.31
CA THR A 73 -10.92 -15.96 -1.13
C THR A 73 -12.20 -16.46 -1.78
N ASP A 74 -13.17 -16.95 -1.00
CA ASP A 74 -14.44 -17.44 -1.52
C ASP A 74 -15.45 -16.30 -1.75
N ILE A 75 -15.15 -15.10 -1.23
CA ILE A 75 -16.01 -13.93 -1.39
C ILE A 75 -15.99 -13.48 -2.85
N ARG A 76 -17.19 -13.30 -3.43
CA ARG A 76 -17.35 -12.79 -4.81
C ARG A 76 -17.69 -11.32 -4.85
N MET A 77 -18.37 -10.81 -3.82
CA MET A 77 -18.75 -9.41 -3.75
C MET A 77 -18.84 -8.97 -2.29
N LEU A 78 -18.41 -7.75 -2.07
CA LEU A 78 -18.62 -6.99 -0.83
C LEU A 78 -19.42 -5.74 -1.17
N GLU A 79 -20.46 -5.48 -0.38
CA GLU A 79 -21.23 -4.24 -0.42
C GLU A 79 -20.98 -3.47 0.89
N TYR A 80 -20.46 -2.26 0.75
CA TYR A 80 -20.25 -1.34 1.87
C TYR A 80 -21.45 -0.41 1.99
N ARG A 81 -22.18 -0.47 3.10
CA ARG A 81 -23.34 0.38 3.32
C ARG A 81 -23.00 1.63 4.15
N PRO A 82 -23.69 2.77 3.96
CA PRO A 82 -23.41 4.01 4.70
C PRO A 82 -23.56 3.89 6.22
N ASN A 83 -24.33 2.91 6.70
CA ASN A 83 -24.47 2.60 8.13
C ASN A 83 -23.27 1.85 8.73
N GLY A 84 -22.22 1.59 7.93
CA GLY A 84 -21.01 0.91 8.35
C GLY A 84 -21.10 -0.60 8.35
N THR A 85 -22.20 -1.17 7.89
CA THR A 85 -22.30 -2.63 7.73
C THR A 85 -21.68 -3.07 6.42
N ILE A 86 -21.01 -4.22 6.45
CA ILE A 86 -20.50 -4.89 5.26
C ILE A 86 -21.40 -6.08 4.97
N TRP A 87 -21.86 -6.19 3.73
CA TRP A 87 -22.63 -7.31 3.22
C TRP A 87 -21.77 -8.07 2.21
N TYR A 88 -21.97 -9.38 2.10
CA TYR A 88 -21.16 -10.24 1.26
C TYR A 88 -22.01 -11.30 0.56
N LYS A 89 -21.49 -11.83 -0.56
CA LYS A 89 -21.97 -13.07 -1.18
C LYS A 89 -20.80 -13.93 -1.67
N VAL A 90 -21.00 -15.23 -1.61
CA VAL A 90 -20.01 -16.28 -1.98
C VAL A 90 -20.35 -16.90 -3.34
N GLY A 91 -21.64 -17.06 -3.65
CA GLY A 91 -22.12 -17.43 -4.99
C GLY A 91 -22.57 -16.20 -5.77
N PHE A 92 -22.52 -16.25 -7.10
CA PHE A 92 -23.08 -15.18 -7.93
C PHE A 92 -24.60 -15.09 -7.80
N ASP A 93 -25.25 -16.24 -7.69
CA ASP A 93 -26.70 -16.43 -7.55
C ASP A 93 -27.19 -16.29 -6.10
N ASN A 94 -26.27 -16.24 -5.14
CA ASN A 94 -26.64 -16.09 -3.73
C ASN A 94 -27.08 -14.66 -3.43
N GLU A 95 -28.07 -14.52 -2.56
CA GLU A 95 -28.45 -13.24 -1.99
C GLU A 95 -27.32 -12.66 -1.12
N LEU A 96 -27.26 -11.32 -1.06
CA LEU A 96 -26.36 -10.61 -0.17
C LEU A 96 -26.76 -10.87 1.28
N GLN A 97 -25.79 -11.24 2.11
CA GLN A 97 -25.97 -11.47 3.53
C GLN A 97 -25.08 -10.52 4.34
N PRO A 98 -25.50 -10.09 5.54
CA PRO A 98 -24.64 -9.28 6.40
C PRO A 98 -23.44 -10.10 6.88
N LEU A 99 -22.27 -9.46 6.95
CA LEU A 99 -21.07 -10.11 7.45
C LEU A 99 -21.28 -10.57 8.91
N PRO A 100 -20.95 -11.83 9.26
CA PRO A 100 -21.30 -12.42 10.58
C PRO A 100 -20.45 -11.90 11.75
N HIS A 101 -19.65 -10.86 11.54
CA HIS A 101 -18.92 -10.15 12.59
C HIS A 101 -19.75 -8.98 13.09
N ARG A 102 -19.71 -8.73 14.40
CA ARG A 102 -20.38 -7.56 14.97
C ARG A 102 -19.59 -6.29 14.61
N PRO A 103 -20.18 -5.31 13.90
CA PRO A 103 -19.50 -4.05 13.64
C PRO A 103 -19.38 -3.21 14.90
N THR A 104 -18.29 -2.47 15.02
CA THR A 104 -18.20 -1.33 15.95
C THR A 104 -19.16 -0.23 15.45
N PRO A 105 -19.95 0.43 16.32
CA PRO A 105 -20.82 1.52 15.90
C PRO A 105 -20.03 2.64 15.21
N ILE A 106 -20.47 3.10 14.04
CA ILE A 106 -19.80 4.19 13.28
C ILE A 106 -19.56 5.42 14.15
N ASN A 107 -20.52 5.79 14.99
CA ASN A 107 -20.44 6.98 15.82
C ASN A 107 -19.27 6.95 16.84
N ASN A 108 -18.72 5.76 17.10
CA ASN A 108 -17.59 5.59 18.01
C ASN A 108 -16.24 5.71 17.30
N ILE A 109 -16.23 5.85 15.97
CA ILE A 109 -15.01 5.88 15.18
C ILE A 109 -14.60 7.32 14.95
N LYS A 110 -13.32 7.58 15.22
CA LYS A 110 -12.73 8.88 14.99
C LYS A 110 -12.68 9.23 13.50
N GLN A 111 -12.82 10.51 13.19
CA GLN A 111 -12.62 10.99 11.82
C GLN A 111 -11.19 10.70 11.36
N ILE A 112 -11.01 10.37 10.08
CA ILE A 112 -9.71 9.98 9.50
C ILE A 112 -8.61 11.01 9.82
N ASN A 113 -8.94 12.31 9.76
CA ASN A 113 -7.98 13.39 10.03
C ASN A 113 -7.52 13.48 11.49
N SER A 114 -8.26 12.86 12.42
CA SER A 114 -7.94 12.82 13.85
C SER A 114 -7.22 11.52 14.26
N LEU A 115 -7.05 10.59 13.33
CA LEU A 115 -6.33 9.34 13.59
C LEU A 115 -4.83 9.60 13.72
N GLN A 116 -4.19 8.84 14.61
CA GLN A 116 -2.74 8.92 14.80
C GLN A 116 -2.02 8.37 13.56
N LYS A 117 -0.88 8.98 13.22
CA LYS A 117 -0.02 8.46 12.17
C LYS A 117 0.65 7.17 12.62
N LEU A 118 0.79 6.23 11.69
CA LEU A 118 1.42 4.93 11.96
C LEU A 118 2.91 5.09 12.27
N TYR A 119 3.55 6.07 11.65
CA TYR A 119 4.96 6.37 11.82
C TYR A 119 5.14 7.83 12.26
N ALA A 120 5.98 8.04 13.27
CA ALA A 120 6.34 9.38 13.74
C ALA A 120 7.46 10.02 12.90
N ALA A 121 8.29 9.18 12.27
CA ALA A 121 9.41 9.59 11.45
C ALA A 121 9.72 8.50 10.40
N ARG A 122 10.66 8.79 9.50
CA ARG A 122 11.17 7.84 8.52
C ARG A 122 11.72 6.59 9.21
N ILE A 123 11.31 5.41 8.73
CA ILE A 123 11.70 4.13 9.32
C ILE A 123 13.20 3.90 9.05
N PRO A 124 14.02 3.68 10.10
CA PRO A 124 15.43 3.41 9.90
C PRO A 124 15.65 2.02 9.31
N ILE A 125 16.59 1.91 8.38
CA ILE A 125 17.06 0.61 7.87
C ILE A 125 17.99 -0.06 8.88
N THR A 126 18.26 -1.36 8.70
CA THR A 126 19.25 -2.06 9.51
C THR A 126 20.65 -1.57 9.17
N LYS A 127 21.58 -1.60 10.14
CA LYS A 127 22.97 -1.20 9.92
C LYS A 127 23.63 -2.02 8.81
N ARG A 128 23.32 -3.31 8.73
CA ARG A 128 23.79 -4.18 7.65
C ARG A 128 23.34 -3.68 6.28
N LYS A 129 22.04 -3.41 6.11
CA LYS A 129 21.52 -2.88 4.84
C LYS A 129 22.10 -1.52 4.50
N TYR A 130 22.35 -0.67 5.50
CA TYR A 130 23.05 0.60 5.29
C TYR A 130 24.47 0.38 4.75
N GLN A 131 25.25 -0.52 5.36
CA GLN A 131 26.60 -0.85 4.86
C GLN A 131 26.58 -1.41 3.44
N ASP A 132 25.66 -2.35 3.15
CA ASP A 132 25.51 -2.93 1.81
C ASP A 132 25.25 -1.82 0.76
N LEU A 133 24.45 -0.81 1.11
CA LEU A 133 24.18 0.35 0.24
C LEU A 133 25.39 1.29 0.11
N GLN A 134 26.21 1.41 1.15
CA GLN A 134 27.45 2.19 1.10
C GLN A 134 28.50 1.53 0.20
N ASP A 135 28.60 0.21 0.22
CA ASP A 135 29.53 -0.54 -0.65
C ASP A 135 29.14 -0.40 -2.15
N LEU A 136 27.84 -0.30 -2.44
CA LEU A 136 27.32 -0.05 -3.79
C LEU A 136 27.67 1.33 -4.34
N LYS A 137 28.09 2.30 -3.52
CA LYS A 137 28.44 3.66 -4.00
C LYS A 137 29.55 3.65 -5.04
N SER A 138 30.42 2.63 -5.03
CA SER A 138 31.50 2.45 -6.00
C SER A 138 31.02 2.34 -7.45
N VAL A 139 29.80 1.83 -7.68
CA VAL A 139 29.19 1.68 -9.01
C VAL A 139 28.13 2.75 -9.31
N LEU A 140 27.90 3.69 -8.38
CA LEU A 140 26.89 4.73 -8.50
C LEU A 140 27.54 6.08 -8.83
N PRO A 141 26.85 6.95 -9.60
CA PRO A 141 27.33 8.31 -9.84
C PRO A 141 27.54 9.08 -8.52
N PRO A 142 28.65 9.85 -8.36
CA PRO A 142 28.95 10.60 -7.14
C PRO A 142 27.84 11.57 -6.71
N SER A 143 27.08 12.10 -7.67
CA SER A 143 25.95 13.01 -7.40
C SER A 143 24.83 12.37 -6.59
N CYS A 144 24.73 11.03 -6.57
CA CYS A 144 23.68 10.31 -5.86
C CYS A 144 24.11 9.89 -4.44
N HIS A 145 25.39 10.03 -4.10
CA HIS A 145 25.97 9.50 -2.86
C HIS A 145 25.36 10.12 -1.60
N SER A 146 25.07 11.42 -1.61
CA SER A 146 24.44 12.13 -0.49
C SER A 146 23.13 11.51 -0.04
N PHE A 147 22.30 11.05 -0.98
CA PHE A 147 21.04 10.38 -0.66
C PHE A 147 21.24 9.13 0.20
N TYR A 148 22.29 8.35 -0.07
CA TYR A 148 22.60 7.12 0.65
C TYR A 148 23.24 7.39 2.01
N ASP A 149 24.02 8.47 2.12
CA ASP A 149 24.67 8.91 3.36
C ASP A 149 23.65 9.40 4.38
N ASP A 150 22.59 10.06 3.91
CA ASP A 150 21.52 10.61 4.75
C ASP A 150 20.44 9.57 5.15
N LEU A 151 20.64 8.28 4.85
CA LEU A 151 19.66 7.24 5.19
C LEU A 151 19.65 6.97 6.70
N PRO A 152 18.49 7.10 7.39
CA PRO A 152 18.40 6.76 8.80
C PRO A 152 18.62 5.25 8.96
N HIS A 153 19.47 4.87 9.92
CA HIS A 153 19.79 3.48 10.18
C HIS A 153 19.88 3.22 11.69
N SER A 154 19.61 1.97 12.08
CA SER A 154 19.63 1.54 13.48
C SER A 154 20.55 0.34 13.65
N ASN A 155 21.11 0.18 14.86
CA ASN A 155 21.96 -0.95 15.22
C ASN A 155 21.20 -2.28 15.43
N ARG A 156 19.92 -2.34 15.02
CA ARG A 156 19.12 -3.58 15.06
C ARG A 156 19.51 -4.55 13.95
#